data_AF-A0A3B3XP47-F1
#
_entry.id   AF-A0A3B3XP47-F1
#
_cell.length_a   1.000
_cell.length_b   1.000
_cell.length_c   1.000
_cell.angle_alpha   90.00
_cell.angle_beta   90.00
_cell.angle_gamma   90.00
#
_symmetry.space_group_name_H-M   'P 1'
#
loop_
_entity.id
_entity.type
_entity.pdbx_description
1 polymer ?
#
loop_
_entity_poly.entity_id
_entity_poly.type
_entity_poly.pdbx_seq_one_letter_code
_entity_poly.pdbx_strand_id
1 'polypeptide(L)'
;QSRIIILTTCVHFPTGGDLSNELVRHFLIECTQKGVRLKGCPNEPYFGSLTALVYQHSITPLALPCKLIIPDKDPLEDVVESVSHSVTNSATELLKQGAACNVWYLSSVEMESLTGVQAVQKATTMTLDANPPPVPTVVHFKVSSQGITLTDNQRKLFFRRHYNVNTVIFCALDPQDRK
;
A
#
# COMPACT_ATOMS: atom_id res chain seq x y z
N GLN A 1 -15.15 -22.49 0.54
CA GLN A 1 -14.73 -22.26 -0.87
C GLN A 1 -13.76 -21.10 -0.85
N SER A 2 -12.55 -21.28 -1.39
CA SER A 2 -11.56 -20.20 -1.45
C SER A 2 -11.88 -19.29 -2.64
N ARG A 3 -11.54 -18.01 -2.53
CA ARG A 3 -11.78 -17.03 -3.61
C ARG A 3 -10.54 -16.17 -3.73
N ILE A 4 -10.03 -16.04 -4.95
CA ILE A 4 -8.91 -15.15 -5.26
C ILE A 4 -9.46 -13.85 -5.80
N ILE A 5 -8.93 -12.73 -5.32
CA ILE A 5 -9.24 -11.39 -5.80
C ILE A 5 -7.99 -10.86 -6.47
N ILE A 6 -8.11 -10.44 -7.72
CA ILE A 6 -6.98 -9.97 -8.50
C ILE A 6 -7.01 -8.46 -8.55
N LEU A 7 -5.99 -7.88 -7.94
CA LEU A 7 -5.77 -6.44 -7.85
C LEU A 7 -4.43 -6.14 -8.53
N THR A 8 -4.37 -5.06 -9.29
CA THR A 8 -3.11 -4.50 -9.80
C THR A 8 -2.97 -3.05 -9.35
N THR A 9 -1.74 -2.59 -9.23
CA THR A 9 -1.48 -1.20 -8.84
C THR A 9 -2.03 -0.27 -9.92
N CYS A 10 -2.72 0.79 -9.51
CA CYS A 10 -2.93 1.89 -10.42
C CYS A 10 -1.58 2.58 -10.60
N VAL A 11 -0.86 2.22 -11.66
CA VAL A 11 0.33 2.97 -12.09
C VAL A 11 -0.16 4.25 -12.76
N HIS A 12 -0.81 5.11 -11.98
CA HIS A 12 -0.73 6.52 -12.27
C HIS A 12 0.69 6.90 -11.86
N PHE A 13 1.61 6.93 -12.82
CA PHE A 13 2.69 7.90 -12.71
C PHE A 13 1.97 9.25 -12.60
N PRO A 14 2.06 9.99 -11.50
CA PRO A 14 1.49 11.32 -11.46
C PRO A 14 2.33 12.16 -12.43
N THR A 15 1.93 12.17 -13.69
CA THR A 15 2.32 13.18 -14.66
C THR A 15 1.49 14.40 -14.30
N GLY A 16 1.97 15.17 -13.32
CA GLY A 16 1.45 16.51 -13.03
C GLY A 16 0.20 16.57 -12.15
N GLY A 17 0.14 15.81 -11.06
CA GLY A 17 -0.74 16.19 -9.93
C GLY A 17 -0.19 17.47 -9.30
N ASP A 18 -1.00 18.53 -9.24
CA ASP A 18 -0.66 19.84 -8.67
C ASP A 18 -0.09 19.69 -7.25
N LEU A 19 1.25 19.75 -7.14
CA LEU A 19 2.04 19.50 -5.92
C LEU A 19 1.71 20.44 -4.76
N SER A 20 0.89 21.46 -5.01
CA SER A 20 0.50 22.49 -4.04
C SER A 20 -0.59 22.06 -3.06
N ASN A 21 -1.37 21.01 -3.35
CA ASN A 21 -2.53 20.60 -2.54
C ASN A 21 -2.34 19.31 -1.71
N GLU A 22 -1.24 18.58 -1.88
CA GLU A 22 -0.98 17.34 -1.13
C GLU A 22 -0.05 17.62 0.07
N LEU A 23 -0.65 17.91 1.24
CA LEU A 23 0.09 18.24 2.47
C LEU A 23 0.93 17.07 3.02
N VAL A 24 0.64 15.83 2.60
CA VAL A 24 1.29 14.62 3.13
C VAL A 24 1.72 13.73 1.98
N ARG A 25 3.04 13.49 1.86
CA ARG A 25 3.60 12.59 0.85
C ARG A 25 4.03 11.28 1.47
N HIS A 26 3.55 10.17 0.90
CA HIS A 26 3.86 8.83 1.37
C HIS A 26 4.99 8.21 0.55
N PHE A 27 6.00 7.69 1.24
CA PHE A 27 7.12 6.98 0.63
C PHE A 27 7.20 5.57 1.20
N LEU A 28 7.34 4.58 0.33
CA LEU A 28 7.45 3.19 0.74
C LEU A 28 8.92 2.80 0.86
N ILE A 29 9.31 2.27 2.00
CA ILE A 29 10.64 1.70 2.23
C ILE A 29 10.58 0.20 1.92
N GLU A 30 11.44 -0.28 1.02
CA GLU A 30 11.61 -1.70 0.74
C GLU A 30 12.83 -2.26 1.49
N CYS A 31 12.66 -3.45 2.07
CA CYS A 31 13.76 -4.23 2.63
C CYS A 31 14.22 -5.26 1.59
N THR A 32 15.51 -5.24 1.29
CA THR A 32 16.16 -6.14 0.33
C THR A 32 17.37 -6.82 0.97
N GLN A 33 17.95 -7.79 0.28
CA GLN A 33 19.22 -8.41 0.72
C GLN A 33 20.37 -7.41 0.83
N LYS A 34 20.30 -6.28 0.12
CA LYS A 34 21.31 -5.21 0.12
C LYS A 34 21.07 -4.15 1.22
N GLY A 35 20.01 -4.31 2.02
CA GLY A 35 19.56 -3.33 2.99
C GLY A 35 18.23 -2.69 2.59
N VAL A 36 18.01 -1.43 3.00
CA VAL A 36 16.75 -0.71 2.82
C VAL A 36 16.88 0.46 1.85
N ARG A 37 15.80 0.80 1.14
CA ARG A 37 15.74 1.99 0.26
C ARG A 37 14.30 2.45 0.03
N LEU A 38 14.11 3.66 -0.50
CA LEU A 38 12.82 4.07 -1.05
C LEU A 38 12.48 3.31 -2.34
N LYS A 39 11.35 2.61 -2.32
CA LYS A 39 10.84 1.83 -3.45
C LYS A 39 10.39 2.76 -4.57
N GLY A 40 10.78 2.43 -5.80
CA GLY A 40 10.40 3.20 -7.00
C GLY A 40 11.23 4.46 -7.24
N CYS A 41 12.26 4.72 -6.43
CA CYS A 41 13.17 5.84 -6.59
C CYS A 41 14.53 5.33 -7.12
N PRO A 42 14.80 5.35 -8.44
CA PRO A 42 16.01 4.72 -9.01
C PRO A 42 17.32 5.36 -8.53
N ASN A 43 17.30 6.67 -8.24
CA ASN A 43 18.45 7.43 -7.73
C ASN A 43 18.75 7.16 -6.25
N GLU A 44 17.91 6.39 -5.57
CA GLU A 44 18.06 6.08 -4.16
C GLU A 44 19.14 5.00 -3.93
N PRO A 45 20.13 5.23 -3.06
CA PRO A 45 21.09 4.19 -2.68
C PRO A 45 20.47 3.15 -1.73
N TYR A 46 21.14 2.02 -1.56
CA TYR A 46 20.82 1.04 -0.52
C TYR A 46 21.52 1.43 0.79
N PHE A 47 20.76 1.46 1.88
CA PHE A 47 21.27 1.73 3.22
C PHE A 47 21.31 0.44 4.05
N GLY A 48 22.36 0.27 4.85
CA GLY A 48 22.52 -0.93 5.69
C GLY A 48 21.44 -1.12 6.76
N SER A 49 20.71 -0.05 7.12
CA SER A 49 19.62 -0.09 8.09
C SER A 49 18.66 1.07 7.90
N LEU A 50 17.45 0.96 8.51
CA LEU A 50 16.48 2.06 8.54
C LEU A 50 17.06 3.33 9.19
N THR A 51 17.85 3.16 10.26
CA THR A 51 18.52 4.29 10.92
C THR A 51 19.48 5.01 9.97
N ALA A 52 20.25 4.29 9.17
CA ALA A 52 21.17 4.89 8.20
C ALA A 52 20.41 5.65 7.09
N LEU A 53 19.29 5.10 6.63
CA LEU A 53 18.39 5.79 5.69
C LEU A 53 17.90 7.10 6.32
N VAL A 54 17.26 7.04 7.49
CA VAL A 54 16.69 8.21 8.16
C VAL A 54 17.75 9.28 8.43
N TYR A 55 18.93 8.88 8.91
CA TYR A 55 20.05 9.78 9.16
C TYR A 55 20.54 10.46 7.88
N GLN A 56 20.72 9.72 6.79
CA GLN A 56 21.16 10.32 5.54
C GLN A 56 20.12 11.30 4.98
N HIS A 57 18.83 10.96 5.09
CA HIS A 57 17.75 11.83 4.63
C HIS A 57 17.57 13.10 5.48
N SER A 58 18.06 13.13 6.71
CA SER A 58 18.07 14.36 7.51
C SER A 58 19.18 15.33 7.09
N ILE A 59 20.27 14.82 6.51
CA ILE A 59 21.38 15.63 6.00
C ILE A 59 21.16 16.05 4.54
N THR A 60 20.66 15.14 3.71
CA THR A 60 20.45 15.33 2.27
C THR A 60 19.09 14.81 1.84
N PRO A 61 18.29 15.53 1.03
CA PRO A 61 16.94 15.09 0.68
C PRO A 61 16.90 13.78 -0.13
N LEU A 62 17.90 13.56 -1.00
CA LEU A 62 17.95 12.43 -1.95
C LEU A 62 16.66 12.34 -2.78
N ALA A 63 15.95 11.21 -2.78
CA ALA A 63 14.68 11.09 -3.50
C ALA A 63 13.47 11.74 -2.81
N LEU A 64 13.63 12.29 -1.59
CA LEU A 64 12.59 13.07 -0.94
C LEU A 64 12.55 14.51 -1.47
N PRO A 65 11.39 15.19 -1.43
CA PRO A 65 11.26 16.59 -1.86
C PRO A 65 12.01 17.56 -0.94
N CYS A 66 12.26 17.17 0.31
CA CYS A 66 13.00 17.94 1.30
C CYS A 66 13.73 17.00 2.28
N LYS A 67 14.66 17.56 3.05
CA LYS A 67 15.35 16.82 4.11
C LYS A 67 14.35 16.45 5.21
N LEU A 68 14.54 15.28 5.82
CA LEU A 68 13.80 14.92 7.02
C LEU A 68 14.24 15.81 8.18
N ILE A 69 13.29 16.50 8.80
CA ILE A 69 13.54 17.22 10.05
C ILE A 69 13.17 16.28 11.18
N ILE A 70 14.19 15.78 11.88
CA ILE A 70 14.02 14.96 13.07
C ILE A 70 14.00 15.92 14.26
N PRO A 71 12.92 15.98 15.05
CA PRO A 71 12.89 16.82 16.25
C PRO A 71 13.94 16.36 17.26
N ASP A 72 14.61 17.32 17.93
CA ASP A 72 15.65 17.05 18.93
C ASP A 72 15.09 16.49 20.26
N LYS A 73 13.77 16.56 20.43
CA LYS A 73 13.05 16.05 21.60
C LYS A 73 12.12 14.92 21.18
N ASP A 74 12.01 13.91 22.04
CA ASP A 74 10.99 12.88 21.87
C ASP A 74 9.61 13.55 22.07
N PRO A 75 8.70 13.52 21.07
CA PRO A 75 7.36 14.08 21.20
C PRO A 75 6.54 13.46 22.34
N LEU A 76 6.98 12.34 22.94
CA LEU A 76 6.36 11.77 24.13
C LEU A 76 6.69 12.51 25.43
N GLU A 77 7.83 13.22 25.51
CA GLU A 77 8.26 13.91 26.75
C GLU A 77 7.55 15.25 26.97
N ASP A 78 7.07 15.92 25.91
CA ASP A 78 6.37 17.21 25.97
C ASP A 78 4.85 17.08 26.23
N VAL A 79 4.32 15.86 26.48
CA VAL A 79 2.86 15.62 26.70
C VAL A 79 2.33 16.24 28.01
N VAL A 80 3.19 16.73 28.90
CA VAL A 80 2.76 17.28 30.20
C VAL A 80 2.40 18.77 30.16
N GLU A 81 2.81 19.54 29.14
CA GLU A 81 2.64 21.01 29.22
C GLU A 81 2.49 21.72 27.86
N SER A 82 1.48 21.36 27.07
CA SER A 82 0.85 22.31 26.12
C SER A 82 -0.38 21.73 25.43
N VAL A 83 -1.55 21.97 26.01
CA VAL A 83 -2.83 21.84 25.31
C VAL A 83 -2.93 22.99 24.30
N SER A 84 -2.43 22.78 23.09
CA SER A 84 -2.80 23.59 21.93
C SER A 84 -2.77 22.75 20.66
N HIS A 85 -3.94 22.22 20.32
CA HIS A 85 -4.42 21.90 18.98
C HIS A 85 -3.35 21.50 17.94
N SER A 86 -2.86 20.26 18.04
CA SER A 86 -2.42 19.53 16.84
C SER A 86 -3.23 18.25 16.77
N VAL A 87 -3.70 17.91 15.57
CA VAL A 87 -4.43 16.67 15.30
C VAL A 87 -3.43 15.52 15.45
N THR A 88 -3.21 15.10 16.69
CA THR A 88 -2.42 13.93 17.03
C THR A 88 -3.24 12.70 16.69
N ASN A 89 -3.27 12.35 15.39
CA ASN A 89 -3.55 10.98 15.01
C ASN A 89 -2.35 10.15 15.47
N SER A 90 -2.31 9.77 16.75
CA SER A 90 -1.27 8.91 17.31
C SER A 90 -1.02 7.74 16.36
N ALA A 91 0.23 7.34 16.19
CA ALA A 91 0.60 6.22 15.30
C ALA A 91 -0.25 4.96 15.56
N THR A 92 -0.67 4.74 16.80
CA THR A 92 -1.60 3.69 17.22
C THR A 92 -2.99 3.80 16.58
N GLU A 93 -3.55 5.00 16.44
CA GLU A 93 -4.82 5.25 15.75
C GLU A 93 -4.70 5.06 14.24
N LEU A 94 -3.57 5.46 13.63
CA LEU A 94 -3.29 5.18 12.22
C LEU A 94 -3.15 3.68 11.94
N LEU A 95 -2.49 2.93 12.85
CA LEU A 95 -2.42 1.47 12.79
C LEU A 95 -3.81 0.82 12.89
N LYS A 96 -4.71 1.37 13.73
CA LYS A 96 -6.12 0.92 13.78
C LYS A 96 -6.88 1.24 12.50
N GLN A 97 -6.62 2.40 11.90
CA GLN A 97 -7.29 2.87 10.69
C GLN A 97 -6.86 2.07 9.45
N GLY A 98 -5.63 1.56 9.47
CA GLY A 98 -5.05 0.72 8.42
C GLY A 98 -4.49 1.52 7.25
N ALA A 99 -3.92 0.83 6.26
CA ALA A 99 -3.45 1.44 5.02
C ALA A 99 -4.55 1.40 3.96
N ALA A 100 -4.70 2.48 3.20
CA ALA A 100 -5.64 2.53 2.09
C ALA A 100 -5.02 3.16 0.85
N CYS A 101 -5.35 2.62 -0.33
CA CYS A 101 -4.96 3.19 -1.61
C CYS A 101 -5.99 2.82 -2.68
N ASN A 102 -5.93 3.52 -3.82
CA ASN A 102 -6.66 3.09 -4.99
C ASN A 102 -5.87 2.00 -5.72
N VAL A 103 -6.58 1.00 -6.24
CA VAL A 103 -6.02 -0.08 -7.05
C VAL A 103 -7.00 -0.41 -8.17
N TRP A 104 -6.51 -1.09 -9.21
CA TRP A 104 -7.37 -1.66 -10.23
C TRP A 104 -7.83 -3.05 -9.81
N TYR A 105 -9.13 -3.22 -9.66
CA TYR A 105 -9.78 -4.52 -9.58
C TYR A 105 -9.92 -5.10 -10.99
N LEU A 106 -9.38 -6.31 -11.20
CA LEU A 106 -9.49 -7.02 -12.48
C LEU A 106 -10.61 -8.05 -12.42
N SER A 107 -10.52 -8.98 -11.47
CA SER A 107 -11.46 -10.09 -11.36
C SER A 107 -11.53 -10.67 -9.95
N SER A 108 -12.50 -11.55 -9.74
CA SER A 108 -12.52 -12.44 -8.59
C SER A 108 -12.92 -13.84 -9.05
N VAL A 109 -12.06 -14.81 -8.74
CA VAL A 109 -12.19 -16.19 -9.22
C VAL A 109 -12.39 -17.12 -8.03
N GLU A 110 -13.38 -18.00 -8.11
CA GLU A 110 -13.58 -19.05 -7.11
C GLU A 110 -12.57 -20.17 -7.31
N MET A 111 -11.91 -20.53 -6.23
CA MET A 111 -10.92 -21.60 -6.14
C MET A 111 -11.42 -22.59 -5.11
N GLU A 112 -12.09 -23.64 -5.58
CA GLU A 112 -12.76 -24.66 -4.75
C GLU A 112 -11.98 -25.02 -3.46
N SER A 113 -10.98 -25.88 -3.61
CA SER A 113 -10.04 -26.31 -2.55
C SER A 113 -8.61 -25.82 -2.79
N LEU A 114 -8.32 -25.24 -3.97
CA LEU A 114 -6.98 -24.77 -4.31
C LEU A 114 -6.65 -23.48 -3.51
N THR A 115 -5.49 -23.46 -2.87
CA THR A 115 -5.01 -22.32 -2.05
C THR A 115 -3.54 -22.00 -2.35
N GLY A 116 -3.02 -20.95 -1.72
CA GLY A 116 -1.61 -20.58 -1.83
C GLY A 116 -1.21 -20.02 -3.21
N VAL A 117 0.08 -20.13 -3.52
CA VAL A 117 0.67 -19.61 -4.77
C VAL A 117 0.02 -20.23 -6.01
N GLN A 118 -0.34 -21.51 -5.96
CA GLN A 118 -0.99 -22.21 -7.07
C GLN A 118 -2.38 -21.64 -7.38
N ALA A 119 -3.15 -21.28 -6.36
CA ALA A 119 -4.44 -20.60 -6.54
C ALA A 119 -4.28 -19.22 -7.18
N VAL A 120 -3.27 -18.45 -6.73
CA VAL A 120 -2.94 -17.15 -7.32
C VAL A 120 -2.57 -17.31 -8.79
N GLN A 121 -1.63 -18.20 -9.11
CA GLN A 121 -1.19 -18.43 -10.49
C GLN A 121 -2.34 -18.81 -11.41
N LYS A 122 -3.21 -19.75 -10.99
CA LYS A 122 -4.38 -20.18 -11.75
C LYS A 122 -5.37 -19.05 -11.96
N ALA A 123 -5.68 -18.27 -10.91
CA ALA A 123 -6.62 -17.16 -11.00
C ALA A 123 -6.13 -16.10 -11.98
N THR A 124 -4.84 -15.76 -11.91
CA THR A 124 -4.20 -14.79 -12.81
C THR A 124 -4.26 -15.28 -14.25
N THR A 125 -3.89 -16.53 -14.53
CA THR A 125 -4.00 -17.11 -15.88
C THR A 125 -5.44 -17.06 -16.40
N MET A 126 -6.42 -17.49 -15.61
CA MET A 126 -7.84 -17.42 -16.01
C MET A 126 -8.33 -16.00 -16.30
N THR A 127 -7.77 -15.00 -15.61
CA THR A 127 -8.14 -13.60 -15.78
C THR A 127 -7.51 -12.98 -17.03
N LEU A 128 -6.28 -13.37 -17.35
CA LEU A 128 -5.57 -12.93 -18.56
C LEU A 128 -6.11 -13.60 -19.83
N ASP A 129 -6.52 -14.87 -19.73
CA ASP A 129 -7.07 -15.64 -20.86
C ASP A 129 -8.57 -15.37 -21.10
N ALA A 130 -9.21 -14.57 -20.23
CA ALA A 130 -10.63 -14.27 -20.32
C ALA A 130 -10.97 -13.50 -21.61
N ASN A 131 -12.02 -13.95 -22.30
CA ASN A 131 -12.51 -13.33 -23.52
C ASN A 131 -14.03 -13.08 -23.41
N PRO A 132 -14.49 -11.82 -23.41
CA PRO A 132 -13.69 -10.59 -23.52
C PRO A 132 -12.83 -10.33 -22.27
N PRO A 133 -11.70 -9.62 -22.40
CA PRO A 133 -10.86 -9.26 -21.26
C PRO A 133 -11.64 -8.48 -20.19
N PRO A 134 -11.34 -8.69 -18.88
CA PRO A 134 -12.00 -7.97 -17.82
C PRO A 134 -11.69 -6.47 -17.90
N VAL A 135 -12.72 -5.64 -17.72
CA VAL A 135 -12.54 -4.19 -17.66
C VAL A 135 -11.99 -3.81 -16.28
N PRO A 136 -10.77 -3.25 -16.20
CA PRO A 136 -10.21 -2.81 -14.92
C PRO A 136 -11.13 -1.76 -14.28
N THR A 137 -11.41 -1.90 -13.00
CA THR A 137 -12.23 -0.94 -12.23
C THR A 137 -11.43 -0.37 -11.07
N VAL A 138 -11.34 0.96 -10.96
CA VAL A 138 -10.66 1.60 -9.82
C VAL A 138 -11.47 1.38 -8.56
N VAL A 139 -10.88 0.73 -7.56
CA VAL A 139 -11.47 0.51 -6.25
C VAL A 139 -10.57 1.06 -5.15
N HIS A 140 -11.19 1.57 -4.10
CA HIS A 140 -10.49 1.93 -2.87
C HIS A 140 -10.26 0.65 -2.04
N PHE A 141 -8.99 0.27 -1.93
CA PHE A 141 -8.53 -0.89 -1.19
C PHE A 141 -7.98 -0.45 0.16
N LYS A 142 -8.56 -0.99 1.24
CA LYS A 142 -8.13 -0.72 2.61
C LYS A 142 -7.80 -2.02 3.32
N VAL A 143 -6.66 -2.05 4.02
CA VAL A 143 -6.23 -3.14 4.88
C VAL A 143 -6.12 -2.61 6.30
N SER A 144 -6.80 -3.24 7.25
CA SER A 144 -6.66 -2.96 8.69
C SER A 144 -6.55 -4.26 9.48
N SER A 145 -6.41 -4.16 10.80
CA SER A 145 -6.43 -5.32 11.71
C SER A 145 -7.74 -6.11 11.66
N GLN A 146 -8.83 -5.54 11.16
CA GLN A 146 -10.11 -6.22 10.97
C GLN A 146 -10.19 -7.01 9.66
N GLY A 147 -9.27 -6.77 8.72
CA GLY A 147 -9.20 -7.44 7.42
C GLY A 147 -9.14 -6.46 6.26
N ILE A 148 -9.71 -6.86 5.12
CA ILE A 148 -9.61 -6.16 3.84
C ILE A 148 -10.97 -5.57 3.46
N THR A 149 -10.98 -4.34 2.96
CA THR A 149 -12.18 -3.70 2.41
C THR A 149 -11.91 -3.19 1.00
N LEU A 150 -12.79 -3.53 0.06
CA LEU A 150 -12.83 -3.01 -1.30
C LEU A 150 -14.08 -2.15 -1.45
N THR A 151 -13.92 -0.94 -1.99
CA THR A 151 -15.05 -0.03 -2.30
C THR A 151 -14.92 0.41 -3.75
N ASP A 152 -15.91 0.11 -4.58
CA ASP A 152 -15.96 0.64 -5.95
C ASP A 152 -16.63 2.01 -5.90
N ASN A 153 -15.86 3.06 -6.20
CA ASN A 153 -16.34 4.43 -6.14
C ASN A 153 -17.41 4.70 -7.19
N GLN A 154 -17.37 4.00 -8.33
CA GLN A 154 -18.34 4.14 -9.42
C GLN A 154 -19.56 3.23 -9.22
N ARG A 155 -19.53 2.34 -8.22
CA ARG A 155 -20.62 1.40 -7.86
C ARG A 155 -21.07 0.53 -9.03
N LYS A 156 -20.16 0.18 -9.94
CA LYS A 156 -20.44 -0.60 -11.14
C LYS A 156 -20.47 -2.10 -10.86
N LEU A 157 -19.52 -2.58 -10.06
CA LEU A 157 -19.38 -4.02 -9.76
C LEU A 157 -19.96 -4.39 -8.40
N PHE A 158 -19.75 -3.56 -7.39
CA PHE A 158 -20.25 -3.74 -6.03
C PHE A 158 -20.10 -2.43 -5.26
N PHE A 159 -20.95 -2.10 -4.30
CA PHE A 159 -20.74 -0.88 -3.52
C PHE A 159 -19.53 -1.00 -2.57
N ARG A 160 -19.51 -2.06 -1.74
CA ARG A 160 -18.45 -2.32 -0.76
C ARG A 160 -18.41 -3.80 -0.41
N ARG A 161 -17.21 -4.38 -0.34
CA ARG A 161 -16.98 -5.76 0.14
C ARG A 161 -15.95 -5.75 1.26
N HIS A 162 -16.28 -6.40 2.37
CA HIS A 162 -15.38 -6.54 3.52
C HIS A 162 -15.08 -8.02 3.74
N TYR A 163 -13.79 -8.36 3.80
CA TYR A 163 -13.28 -9.69 4.10
C TYR A 163 -12.61 -9.62 5.46
N ASN A 164 -13.19 -10.31 6.44
CA ASN A 164 -12.65 -10.36 7.80
C ASN A 164 -11.24 -10.98 7.78
N VAL A 165 -10.33 -10.52 8.63
CA VAL A 165 -8.95 -11.03 8.74
C VAL A 165 -8.89 -12.56 8.84
N ASN A 166 -9.83 -13.19 9.55
CA ASN A 166 -9.88 -14.65 9.71
C ASN A 166 -10.22 -15.42 8.43
N THR A 167 -10.70 -14.72 7.39
CA THR A 167 -11.04 -15.29 6.07
C THR A 167 -9.92 -15.10 5.05
N VAL A 168 -8.96 -14.21 5.32
CA VAL A 168 -7.83 -13.93 4.45
C VAL A 168 -6.70 -14.89 4.81
N ILE A 169 -6.60 -15.97 4.04
CA ILE A 169 -5.63 -17.06 4.32
C ILE A 169 -4.33 -16.95 3.51
N PHE A 170 -4.30 -16.14 2.46
CA PHE A 170 -3.14 -16.01 1.58
C PHE A 170 -3.15 -14.69 0.79
N CYS A 171 -1.98 -14.10 0.58
CA CYS A 171 -1.76 -12.91 -0.26
C CYS A 171 -0.37 -12.99 -0.89
N ALA A 172 -0.27 -12.78 -2.21
CA ALA A 172 1.00 -12.78 -2.93
C ALA A 172 0.87 -11.99 -4.23
N LEU A 173 2.02 -11.57 -4.77
CA LEU A 173 2.14 -11.09 -6.15
C LEU A 173 2.00 -12.27 -7.13
N ASP A 174 1.76 -11.98 -8.40
CA ASP A 174 1.77 -13.01 -9.44
C ASP A 174 3.15 -13.69 -9.48
N PRO A 175 3.26 -15.01 -9.27
CA PRO A 175 4.55 -15.70 -9.23
C PRO A 175 5.30 -15.68 -10.56
N GLN A 176 4.64 -15.31 -11.65
CA GLN A 176 5.23 -15.15 -12.97
C GLN A 176 5.55 -13.68 -13.31
N ASP A 177 5.29 -12.74 -12.40
CA ASP A 177 5.51 -11.29 -12.57
C ASP A 177 4.93 -10.73 -13.89
N ARG A 178 3.77 -11.25 -14.31
CA ARG A 178 3.08 -10.79 -15.52
C ARG A 178 2.45 -9.42 -15.26
N LYS A 179 2.58 -8.51 -16.23
CA LYS A 179 2.09 -7.11 -16.16
C LYS A 179 0.84 -6.90 -17.00
#